data_AF-A0A829NSY2-F1
#
_entry.id   AF-A0A829NSY2-F1
#
_cell.length_a   1.000
_cell.length_b   1.000
_cell.length_c   1.000
_cell.angle_alpha   90.00
_cell.angle_beta   90.00
_cell.angle_gamma   90.00
#
_symmetry.space_group_name_H-M   'P 1'
#
loop_
_entity.id
_entity.type
_entity.pdbx_description
1 polymer ?
#
loop_
_entity_poly.entity_id
_entity_poly.type
_entity_poly.pdbx_seq_one_letter_code
_entity_poly.pdbx_strand_id
1 'polypeptide(L)'
;MKKRKVRILVAIILMGIVVYVSPPIMFVKGAPILGNKCSSYKEKIGKKIYYATDFENFYILNLKFWEKLEIERLFANENHSIDIEKKLPVLYTIRHIPNENDSYSFRVKRMTSCWYFDYYANPNSPIWR
;
A
#
# COMPACT_ATOMS: atom_id res chain seq x y z
N MET A 1 -16.59 -6.86 -37.64
CA MET A 1 -17.15 -6.80 -36.25
C MET A 1 -17.86 -5.46 -36.03
N LYS A 2 -19.08 -5.43 -35.45
CA LYS A 2 -19.78 -4.15 -35.11
C LYS A 2 -18.88 -3.28 -34.21
N LYS A 3 -18.80 -1.96 -34.47
CA LYS A 3 -17.94 -0.98 -33.74
C LYS A 3 -18.02 -1.10 -32.21
N ARG A 4 -19.20 -1.45 -31.66
CA ARG A 4 -19.42 -1.72 -30.23
C ARG A 4 -18.60 -2.90 -29.68
N LYS A 5 -18.50 -4.00 -30.44
CA LYS A 5 -17.71 -5.19 -30.05
C LYS A 5 -16.21 -4.88 -30.01
N VAL A 6 -15.73 -4.06 -30.96
CA VAL A 6 -14.33 -3.61 -30.99
C VAL A 6 -14.00 -2.72 -29.79
N ARG A 7 -14.88 -1.76 -29.45
CA ARG A 7 -14.69 -0.90 -28.25
C ARG A 7 -14.62 -1.71 -26.96
N ILE A 8 -15.49 -2.71 -26.80
CA ILE A 8 -15.48 -3.60 -25.64
C ILE A 8 -14.18 -4.38 -25.57
N LEU A 9 -13.74 -4.96 -26.69
CA LEU A 9 -12.48 -5.71 -26.76
C LEU A 9 -11.29 -4.84 -26.36
N VAL A 10 -11.21 -3.62 -26.89
CA VAL A 10 -10.15 -2.67 -26.54
C VAL A 10 -10.17 -2.32 -25.04
N ALA A 11 -11.35 -2.10 -24.47
CA ALA A 11 -11.48 -1.82 -23.04
C ALA A 11 -10.99 -2.98 -22.16
N ILE A 12 -11.30 -4.23 -22.53
CA ILE A 12 -10.84 -5.43 -21.83
C ILE A 12 -9.32 -5.53 -21.89
N ILE A 13 -8.73 -5.31 -23.07
CA ILE A 13 -7.27 -5.36 -23.25
C ILE A 13 -6.60 -4.28 -22.39
N LEU A 14 -7.10 -3.04 -22.41
CA LEU A 14 -6.58 -1.96 -21.59
C LEU A 14 -6.69 -2.27 -20.10
N MET A 15 -7.82 -2.82 -19.64
CA MET A 15 -7.99 -3.23 -18.25
C MET A 15 -7.01 -4.34 -17.86
N GLY A 16 -6.79 -5.32 -18.73
CA GLY A 16 -5.80 -6.38 -18.53
C GLY A 16 -4.38 -5.83 -18.40
N ILE A 17 -4.00 -4.87 -19.26
CA ILE A 17 -2.70 -4.19 -19.18
C ILE A 17 -2.56 -3.43 -17.86
N VAL A 18 -3.57 -2.65 -17.46
CA VAL A 18 -3.57 -1.89 -16.20
C VAL A 18 -3.36 -2.83 -15.01
N VAL A 19 -4.09 -3.94 -14.94
CA VAL A 19 -3.92 -4.93 -13.88
C VAL A 19 -2.50 -5.50 -13.90
N TYR A 20 -1.96 -5.83 -15.08
CA TYR A 20 -0.65 -6.44 -15.23
C TYR A 20 0.52 -5.50 -14.86
N VAL A 21 0.41 -4.19 -15.08
CA VAL A 21 1.50 -3.25 -14.77
C VAL A 21 1.34 -2.57 -13.42
N SER A 22 0.16 -2.67 -12.79
CA SER A 22 -0.13 -1.97 -11.54
C SER A 22 0.77 -2.43 -10.37
N PRO A 23 1.47 -1.51 -9.69
CA PRO A 23 2.05 -1.81 -8.39
C PRO A 23 0.93 -1.98 -7.35
N PRO A 24 1.22 -2.59 -6.19
CA PRO A 24 0.33 -2.47 -5.04
C PRO A 24 0.09 -0.99 -4.70
N ILE A 25 -1.09 -0.68 -4.15
CA ILE A 25 -1.45 0.68 -3.71
C ILE A 25 -1.88 0.58 -2.25
N MET A 26 -1.29 1.39 -1.38
CA MET A 26 -1.72 1.47 0.01
C MET A 26 -2.77 2.57 0.17
N PHE A 27 -3.77 2.35 1.03
CA PHE A 27 -4.77 3.34 1.37
C PHE A 27 -4.78 3.57 2.88
N VAL A 28 -4.86 4.84 3.27
CA VAL A 28 -4.96 5.29 4.66
C VAL A 28 -6.02 6.37 4.76
N LYS A 29 -7.05 6.15 5.59
CA LYS A 29 -8.27 6.98 5.66
C LYS A 29 -8.83 7.38 4.27
N GLY A 30 -8.77 6.47 3.30
CA GLY A 30 -9.25 6.72 1.93
C GLY A 30 -8.25 7.44 1.00
N ALA A 31 -7.13 7.94 1.50
CA ALA A 31 -6.08 8.54 0.67
C ALA A 31 -5.13 7.45 0.11
N PRO A 32 -4.85 7.44 -1.21
CA PRO A 32 -3.89 6.52 -1.80
C PRO A 32 -2.45 6.96 -1.54
N ILE A 33 -1.59 5.99 -1.23
CA ILE A 33 -0.15 6.14 -1.04
C ILE A 33 0.53 5.23 -2.05
N LEU A 34 1.38 5.81 -2.88
CA LEU A 34 2.17 5.10 -3.87
C LEU A 34 3.51 4.68 -3.28
N GLY A 35 3.82 3.39 -3.40
CA GLY A 35 5.05 2.83 -2.87
C GLY A 35 6.26 3.17 -3.72
N ASN A 36 7.39 3.42 -3.08
CA ASN A 36 8.68 3.58 -3.75
C ASN A 36 9.26 2.20 -4.07
N LYS A 37 9.79 1.98 -5.27
CA LYS A 37 10.50 0.72 -5.58
C LYS A 37 11.68 0.54 -4.63
N CYS A 38 11.89 -0.69 -4.14
CA CYS A 38 12.97 -0.98 -3.20
C CYS A 38 14.36 -0.68 -3.77
N SER A 39 14.57 -0.82 -5.09
CA SER A 39 15.82 -0.45 -5.77
C SER A 39 16.15 1.05 -5.69
N SER A 40 15.13 1.89 -5.55
CA SER A 40 15.27 3.36 -5.48
C SER A 40 15.24 3.87 -4.05
N TYR A 41 14.99 2.98 -3.09
CA TYR A 41 14.90 3.34 -1.69
C TYR A 41 16.30 3.39 -1.09
N LYS A 42 16.83 4.60 -1.00
CA LYS A 42 17.89 4.90 -0.04
C LYS A 42 17.21 4.92 1.32
N GLU A 43 17.61 4.01 2.20
CA GLU A 43 17.18 3.95 3.58
C GLU A 43 17.24 5.36 4.18
N LYS A 44 16.08 6.03 4.31
CA LYS A 44 16.02 7.34 4.97
C LYS A 44 16.00 7.10 6.46
N ILE A 45 17.08 6.52 6.97
CA ILE A 45 17.32 6.41 8.41
C ILE A 45 17.27 7.83 8.97
N GLY A 46 16.23 8.13 9.76
CA GLY A 46 16.22 9.28 10.65
C GLY A 46 15.62 10.61 10.15
N LYS A 47 14.67 10.66 9.20
CA LYS A 47 13.97 11.95 8.90
C LYS A 47 12.44 11.95 9.12
N LYS A 48 12.12 12.50 10.30
CA LYS A 48 10.91 13.23 10.77
C LYS A 48 9.64 12.42 11.09
N ILE A 49 9.60 12.02 12.37
CA ILE A 49 8.45 11.72 13.22
C ILE A 49 7.42 12.86 13.14
N TYR A 50 6.13 12.53 12.94
CA TYR A 50 4.97 13.27 13.49
C TYR A 50 3.74 12.34 13.63
N TYR A 51 2.79 12.78 14.47
CA TYR A 51 2.04 12.01 15.47
C TYR A 51 0.63 11.52 15.09
N ALA A 52 0.15 10.61 15.96
CA ALA A 52 -1.22 10.17 16.30
C ALA A 52 -2.23 10.03 15.16
N THR A 53 -2.58 8.79 14.85
CA THR A 53 -3.66 8.49 13.93
C THR A 53 -4.69 7.54 14.52
N ASP A 54 -5.88 8.08 14.72
CA ASP A 54 -7.18 7.49 15.08
C ASP A 54 -7.73 6.47 14.05
N PHE A 55 -6.89 5.76 13.29
CA PHE A 55 -7.35 4.69 12.40
C PHE A 55 -6.69 3.37 12.76
N GLU A 56 -7.44 2.28 12.63
CA GLU A 56 -7.00 0.95 13.05
C GLU A 56 -6.30 0.16 11.93
N ASN A 57 -6.55 0.54 10.67
CA ASN A 57 -6.22 -0.29 9.51
C ASN A 57 -5.53 0.49 8.39
N PHE A 58 -4.45 -0.08 7.88
CA PHE A 58 -3.97 0.19 6.53
C PHE A 58 -4.59 -0.81 5.56
N TYR A 59 -4.81 -0.40 4.33
CA TYR A 59 -5.29 -1.30 3.27
C TYR A 59 -4.29 -1.35 2.13
N ILE A 60 -3.99 -2.54 1.60
CA ILE A 60 -3.18 -2.69 0.41
C ILE A 60 -4.01 -3.36 -0.68
N LEU A 61 -4.20 -2.64 -1.77
CA LEU A 61 -4.83 -3.12 -2.98
C LEU A 61 -3.77 -3.71 -3.91
N ASN A 62 -3.94 -4.99 -4.23
CA ASN A 62 -3.15 -5.75 -5.17
C ASN A 62 -4.04 -6.23 -6.32
N LEU A 63 -4.06 -5.51 -7.44
CA LEU A 63 -4.88 -5.89 -8.59
C LEU A 63 -4.46 -7.24 -9.19
N LYS A 64 -3.18 -7.61 -9.05
CA LYS A 64 -2.68 -8.95 -9.37
C LYS A 64 -3.04 -9.97 -8.29
N PHE A 65 -4.33 -10.25 -8.14
CA PHE A 65 -4.86 -11.10 -7.07
C PHE A 65 -4.27 -12.51 -7.01
N TRP A 66 -3.74 -13.00 -8.14
CA TRP A 66 -3.07 -14.30 -8.28
C TRP A 66 -1.63 -14.30 -7.72
N GLU A 67 -0.99 -13.14 -7.58
CA GLU A 67 0.32 -13.00 -6.94
C GLU A 67 0.11 -12.64 -5.47
N LYS A 68 0.59 -13.48 -4.55
CA LYS A 68 0.52 -13.17 -3.12
C LYS A 68 1.47 -12.02 -2.77
N LEU A 69 1.05 -11.19 -1.82
CA LEU A 69 1.91 -10.17 -1.22
C LEU A 69 2.57 -10.74 0.03
N GLU A 70 3.86 -10.48 0.17
CA GLU A 70 4.57 -10.60 1.44
C GLU A 70 4.71 -9.18 2.01
N ILE A 71 4.14 -8.95 3.19
CA ILE A 71 4.09 -7.63 3.81
C ILE A 71 4.85 -7.74 5.13
N GLU A 72 5.81 -6.85 5.31
CA GLU A 72 6.66 -6.81 6.49
C GLU A 72 6.76 -5.38 6.99
N ARG A 73 6.75 -5.20 8.32
CA ARG A 73 7.01 -3.90 8.95
C ARG A 73 8.50 -3.75 9.24
N LEU A 74 9.08 -2.58 8.97
CA LEU A 74 10.53 -2.38 9.05
C LEU A 74 11.05 -1.70 10.32
N PHE A 75 10.25 -0.82 10.95
CA PHE A 75 10.69 -0.01 12.10
C PHE A 75 9.76 -0.16 13.29
N ALA A 76 9.42 -1.41 13.65
CA ALA A 76 8.70 -1.63 14.89
C ALA A 76 9.62 -1.32 16.08
N ASN A 77 9.24 -0.37 16.94
CA ASN A 77 9.61 -0.49 18.35
C ASN A 77 9.18 -1.90 18.78
N GLU A 78 10.08 -2.64 19.42
CA GLU A 78 10.13 -4.12 19.51
C GLU A 78 8.85 -4.83 20.00
N ASN A 79 7.83 -4.10 20.44
CA ASN A 79 6.59 -4.62 21.01
C ASN A 79 5.31 -4.40 20.16
N HIS A 80 5.39 -3.84 18.95
CA HIS A 80 4.19 -3.60 18.13
C HIS A 80 4.09 -4.57 16.95
N SER A 81 3.47 -5.72 17.20
CA SER A 81 3.06 -6.65 16.14
C SER A 81 2.03 -6.01 15.21
N ILE A 82 2.14 -6.30 13.91
CA ILE A 82 1.07 -6.05 12.94
C ILE A 82 0.34 -7.35 12.66
N ASP A 83 -0.97 -7.26 12.44
CA ASP A 83 -1.78 -8.38 11.98
C ASP A 83 -2.18 -8.13 10.52
N ILE A 84 -1.83 -9.07 9.63
CA ILE A 84 -2.04 -8.95 8.20
C ILE A 84 -3.11 -9.95 7.79
N GLU A 85 -4.26 -9.44 7.35
CA GLU A 85 -5.39 -10.25 6.92
C GLU A 85 -5.71 -10.02 5.43
N LYS A 86 -5.80 -11.09 4.65
CA LYS A 86 -6.30 -11.01 3.27
C LYS A 86 -7.83 -11.12 3.27
N LYS A 87 -8.52 -9.97 3.19
CA LYS A 87 -9.99 -9.90 3.20
C LYS A 87 -10.64 -10.29 1.88
N LEU A 88 -10.03 -9.92 0.77
CA LEU A 88 -10.53 -10.19 -0.59
C LEU A 88 -9.36 -10.64 -1.49
N PRO A 89 -9.62 -11.21 -2.69
CA PRO A 89 -8.55 -11.61 -3.61
C PRO A 89 -7.53 -10.50 -3.88
N VAL A 90 -7.98 -9.25 -3.93
CA VAL A 90 -7.19 -8.05 -4.20
C VAL A 90 -6.84 -7.23 -2.96
N LEU A 91 -7.43 -7.51 -1.78
CA LEU A 91 -7.36 -6.59 -0.64
C LEU A 91 -6.71 -7.25 0.57
N TYR A 92 -5.63 -6.62 1.05
CA TYR A 92 -4.98 -6.91 2.32
C TYR A 92 -5.31 -5.79 3.30
N THR A 93 -5.54 -6.17 4.55
CA THR A 93 -5.71 -5.26 5.67
C THR A 93 -4.54 -5.46 6.62
N ILE A 94 -3.91 -4.38 7.05
CA ILE A 94 -2.86 -4.40 8.07
C ILE A 94 -3.45 -3.71 9.30
N ARG A 95 -3.82 -4.52 10.27
CA ARG A 95 -4.21 -4.08 11.61
C ARG A 95 -2.96 -3.72 12.38
N HIS A 96 -3.07 -2.64 13.12
CA HIS A 96 -2.02 -2.19 14.00
C HIS A 96 -2.65 -1.59 15.26
N ILE A 97 -1.86 -1.52 16.32
CA ILE A 97 -2.22 -0.76 17.51
C ILE A 97 -1.75 0.67 17.25
N PRO A 98 -2.66 1.66 17.18
CA PRO A 98 -2.27 3.06 16.99
C PRO A 98 -1.39 3.51 18.15
N ASN A 99 -0.27 4.16 17.84
CA ASN A 99 0.61 4.74 18.83
C ASN A 99 1.06 6.12 18.35
N GLU A 100 0.93 7.12 19.21
CA GLU A 100 1.13 8.52 18.87
C GLU A 100 2.56 8.84 18.43
N ASN A 101 3.54 8.00 18.80
CA ASN A 101 4.96 8.20 18.51
C ASN A 101 5.51 7.25 17.44
N ASP A 102 4.64 6.54 16.72
CA ASP A 102 5.06 5.45 15.86
C ASP A 102 5.09 5.83 14.38
N SER A 103 6.03 5.23 13.66
CA SER A 103 6.13 5.37 12.20
C SER A 103 5.79 4.05 11.54
N TYR A 104 5.02 4.13 10.46
CA TYR A 104 4.57 2.94 9.73
C TYR A 104 5.28 2.90 8.39
N SER A 105 6.33 2.07 8.33
CA SER A 105 7.00 1.71 7.08
C SER A 105 6.77 0.23 6.81
N PHE A 106 6.19 -0.06 5.65
CA PHE A 106 5.90 -1.40 5.19
C PHE A 106 6.73 -1.72 3.96
N ARG A 107 7.45 -2.83 4.02
CA ARG A 107 7.99 -3.50 2.84
C ARG A 107 6.93 -4.44 2.29
N VAL A 108 6.63 -4.28 1.02
CA VAL A 108 5.68 -5.12 0.30
C VAL A 108 6.40 -5.77 -0.88
N LYS A 109 6.50 -7.09 -0.87
CA LYS A 109 7.07 -7.86 -1.97
C LYS A 109 5.95 -8.57 -2.73
N ARG A 110 6.13 -8.66 -4.04
CA ARG A 110 5.28 -9.44 -4.95
C ARG A 110 6.19 -10.12 -5.97
N MET A 111 6.39 -11.41 -5.80
CA MET A 111 7.40 -12.17 -6.55
C MET A 111 8.78 -11.48 -6.48
N THR A 112 9.34 -11.08 -7.62
CA THR A 112 10.65 -10.41 -7.73
C THR A 112 10.58 -8.89 -7.53
N SER A 113 9.38 -8.32 -7.40
CA SER A 113 9.18 -6.89 -7.23
C SER A 113 9.00 -6.53 -5.75
N CYS A 114 9.47 -5.33 -5.39
CA CYS A 114 9.45 -4.86 -4.00
C CYS A 114 9.15 -3.36 -3.97
N TRP A 115 8.31 -2.96 -3.01
CA TRP A 115 7.96 -1.57 -2.73
C TRP A 115 8.04 -1.27 -1.24
N TYR A 116 8.40 -0.03 -0.92
CA TYR A 116 8.30 0.55 0.42
C TYR A 116 7.15 1.54 0.46
N PHE A 117 6.27 1.37 1.43
CA PHE A 117 5.20 2.29 1.74
C PHE A 117 5.48 2.91 3.09
N ASP A 118 5.85 4.19 3.07
CA ASP A 118 6.07 4.96 4.27
C ASP A 118 4.85 5.83 4.54
N TYR A 119 4.36 5.78 5.77
CA TYR A 119 3.32 6.64 6.27
C TYR A 119 3.83 7.45 7.45
N TYR A 120 3.81 8.78 7.27
CA TYR A 120 4.13 9.77 8.27
C TYR A 120 2.90 10.66 8.44
N ALA A 121 2.25 10.62 9.60
CA ALA A 121 1.13 11.50 9.89
C ALA A 121 1.66 12.89 10.25
N ASN A 122 1.24 13.93 9.55
CA ASN A 122 1.45 15.30 10.00
C ASN A 122 0.08 15.88 10.37
N PRO A 123 -0.22 16.11 11.66
CA PRO A 123 -1.52 16.64 12.09
C PRO A 123 -1.82 18.03 11.51
N ASN A 124 -0.80 18.74 11.00
CA ASN A 124 -0.96 20.06 10.39
C ASN A 124 -1.11 20.03 8.85
N SER A 125 -1.09 18.86 8.21
CA SER A 125 -1.20 18.76 6.75
C SER A 125 -2.66 18.92 6.29
N PRO A 126 -2.93 19.72 5.25
CA PRO A 126 -4.29 20.03 4.78
C PRO A 126 -5.06 18.83 4.21
N ILE A 127 -4.39 17.71 3.94
CA ILE A 127 -5.03 16.44 3.54
C ILE A 127 -5.78 15.79 4.73
N TRP A 128 -5.44 16.20 5.96
CA TRP A 128 -5.93 15.59 7.21
C TRP A 128 -6.70 16.57 8.10
N ARG A 129 -7.06 17.77 7.58
CA ARG A 129 -7.99 18.71 8.21
C ARG A 129 -9.40 18.55 7.65
#